data_AF-A0A843DZY0-F1
#
_entry.id   AF-A0A843DZY0-F1
#
_cell.length_a   1.000
_cell.length_b   1.000
_cell.length_c   1.000
_cell.angle_alpha   90.00
_cell.angle_beta   90.00
_cell.angle_gamma   90.00
#
_symmetry.space_group_name_H-M   'P 1'
#
loop_
_entity.id
_entity.type
_entity.pdbx_description
1 polymer ?
#
loop_
_entity_poly.entity_id
_entity_poly.type
_entity_poly.pdbx_seq_one_letter_code
_entity_poly.pdbx_strand_id
1 'polypeptide(L)'
;MDDSVLPSKLLTDLTLAAEIIRGHDFIHIYSHFDTDGLTAAGIAAKALVRAGKEFIVTIFPTLTESQMQVIEEAEDECVLVTDLGASYVKRFDAMKQDVVILDHHTVGDLATRVCYANPHLYGIDGMTSGCGASMSFLFAITLDEKNWDLAPLSIIGMIGDRQHLNGMSGINSYIFAEASKRGMVKTMQGSLIPYGNISTELYMSTEPFIKGVSGDSDGTRRFLEEAGIGPDKNLGNLTPEESIKLSSM
;
A
#
# COMPACT_ATOMS: atom_id res chain seq x y z
N MET A 1 21.71 -2.69 -0.99
CA MET A 1 20.82 -1.57 -0.62
C MET A 1 21.67 -0.54 0.11
N ASP A 2 21.42 0.76 -0.09
CA ASP A 2 22.15 1.83 0.60
C ASP A 2 21.61 1.94 2.05
N ASP A 3 22.48 1.78 3.04
CA ASP A 3 22.15 1.86 4.48
C ASP A 3 21.56 3.23 4.88
N SER A 4 21.67 4.25 4.02
CA SER A 4 21.09 5.57 4.26
C SER A 4 19.56 5.63 4.08
N VAL A 5 18.96 4.61 3.43
CA VAL A 5 17.54 4.65 3.03
C VAL A 5 16.70 3.55 3.68
N LEU A 6 17.23 2.33 3.81
CA LEU A 6 16.60 1.25 4.55
C LEU A 6 17.49 0.85 5.73
N PRO A 7 17.03 1.00 6.99
CA PRO A 7 17.83 0.64 8.16
C PRO A 7 18.27 -0.83 8.11
N SER A 8 19.53 -1.11 8.42
CA SER A 8 20.07 -2.48 8.39
C SER A 8 19.26 -3.47 9.24
N LYS A 9 18.74 -3.02 10.39
CA LYS A 9 17.84 -3.82 11.24
C LYS A 9 16.53 -4.22 10.54
N LEU A 10 15.92 -3.31 9.77
CA LEU A 10 14.74 -3.61 8.97
C LEU A 10 15.07 -4.69 7.93
N LEU A 11 16.23 -4.59 7.26
CA LEU A 11 16.66 -5.60 6.30
C LEU A 11 16.89 -6.97 6.96
N THR A 12 17.44 -6.99 8.17
CA THR A 12 17.58 -8.23 8.96
C THR A 12 16.23 -8.88 9.25
N ASP A 13 15.25 -8.10 9.72
CA ASP A 13 13.92 -8.65 10.05
C ASP A 13 13.16 -9.10 8.80
N LEU A 14 13.29 -8.39 7.68
CA LEU A 14 12.73 -8.82 6.39
C LEU A 14 13.43 -10.08 5.84
N THR A 15 14.73 -10.24 6.10
CA THR A 15 15.46 -11.46 5.73
C THR A 15 14.98 -12.63 6.56
N LEU A 16 14.82 -12.45 7.88
CA LEU A 16 14.24 -13.44 8.77
C LEU A 16 12.82 -13.83 8.34
N ALA A 17 11.98 -12.85 8.00
CA ALA A 17 10.65 -13.10 7.45
C ALA A 17 10.71 -13.98 6.19
N ALA A 18 11.60 -13.67 5.24
CA ALA A 18 11.78 -14.46 4.04
C ALA A 18 12.30 -15.88 4.32
N GLU A 19 13.18 -16.06 5.32
CA GLU A 19 13.67 -17.37 5.75
C GLU A 19 12.58 -18.22 6.38
N ILE A 20 11.75 -17.65 7.27
CA ILE A 20 10.58 -18.31 7.85
C ILE A 20 9.67 -18.80 6.72
N ILE A 21 9.28 -17.91 5.80
CA ILE A 21 8.38 -18.24 4.70
C ILE A 21 8.98 -19.30 3.75
N ARG A 22 10.30 -19.31 3.53
CA ARG A 22 10.95 -20.36 2.73
C ARG A 22 10.86 -21.73 3.40
N GLY A 23 10.86 -21.78 4.73
CA GLY A 23 10.79 -23.02 5.53
C GLY A 23 9.42 -23.71 5.56
N HIS A 24 8.35 -23.03 5.13
CA HIS A 24 6.98 -23.55 5.18
C HIS A 24 6.39 -23.74 3.79
N ASP A 25 5.64 -24.82 3.57
CA ASP A 25 5.00 -25.10 2.27
C ASP A 25 3.64 -24.43 2.11
N PHE A 26 2.90 -24.28 3.23
CA PHE A 26 1.61 -23.61 3.30
C PHE A 26 1.67 -22.37 4.21
N ILE A 27 1.11 -21.25 3.75
CA ILE A 27 1.06 -19.99 4.49
C ILE A 27 -0.37 -19.46 4.52
N HIS A 28 -0.88 -19.09 5.71
CA HIS A 28 -2.15 -18.36 5.80
C HIS A 28 -1.89 -16.85 5.91
N ILE A 29 -2.33 -16.10 4.90
CA ILE A 29 -2.26 -14.64 4.88
C ILE A 29 -3.51 -14.04 5.52
N TYR A 30 -3.34 -13.16 6.51
CA TYR A 30 -4.39 -12.30 7.03
C TYR A 30 -4.09 -10.85 6.70
N SER A 31 -5.11 -10.11 6.23
CA SER A 31 -4.92 -8.71 5.85
C SER A 31 -6.15 -7.84 6.03
N HIS A 32 -5.97 -6.53 5.91
CA HIS A 32 -7.00 -5.52 6.10
C HIS A 32 -7.88 -5.31 4.86
N PHE A 33 -9.13 -4.91 5.07
CA PHE A 33 -10.11 -4.61 4.02
C PHE A 33 -10.08 -3.13 3.61
N ASP A 34 -8.91 -2.65 3.22
CA ASP A 34 -8.77 -1.37 2.53
C ASP A 34 -7.79 -1.50 1.36
N THR A 35 -7.42 -0.37 0.75
CA THR A 35 -6.51 -0.42 -0.40
C THR A 35 -5.10 -0.84 0.00
N ASP A 36 -4.63 -0.49 1.20
CA ASP A 36 -3.30 -0.85 1.66
C ASP A 36 -3.22 -2.34 1.97
N GLY A 37 -4.14 -2.87 2.77
CA GLY A 37 -4.23 -4.29 3.08
C GLY A 37 -4.46 -5.16 1.84
N LEU A 38 -5.40 -4.80 0.96
CA LEU A 38 -5.65 -5.59 -0.26
C LEU A 38 -4.43 -5.63 -1.19
N THR A 39 -3.69 -4.52 -1.32
CA THR A 39 -2.45 -4.51 -2.12
C THR A 39 -1.32 -5.26 -1.41
N ALA A 40 -1.18 -5.12 -0.09
CA ALA A 40 -0.23 -5.86 0.74
C ALA A 40 -0.42 -7.38 0.61
N ALA A 41 -1.66 -7.86 0.78
CA ALA A 41 -2.04 -9.25 0.60
C ALA A 41 -1.80 -9.72 -0.84
N GLY A 42 -2.16 -8.91 -1.85
CA GLY A 42 -1.94 -9.23 -3.25
C GLY A 42 -0.45 -9.37 -3.62
N ILE A 43 0.40 -8.49 -3.07
CA ILE A 43 1.86 -8.54 -3.23
C ILE A 43 2.41 -9.81 -2.59
N ALA A 44 2.05 -10.07 -1.33
CA ALA A 44 2.49 -11.27 -0.60
C ALA A 44 2.05 -12.55 -1.32
N ALA A 45 0.77 -12.68 -1.67
CA ALA A 45 0.23 -13.81 -2.41
C ALA A 45 0.98 -14.05 -3.73
N LYS A 46 1.24 -12.98 -4.51
CA LYS A 46 1.97 -13.10 -5.77
C LYS A 46 3.42 -13.55 -5.57
N ALA A 47 4.08 -13.07 -4.52
CA ALA A 47 5.42 -13.51 -4.14
C ALA A 47 5.43 -14.99 -3.72
N LEU A 48 4.43 -15.45 -2.96
CA LEU A 48 4.27 -16.85 -2.55
C LEU A 48 4.03 -17.79 -3.73
N VAL A 49 3.13 -17.43 -4.67
CA VAL A 49 2.95 -18.18 -5.94
C VAL A 49 4.30 -18.37 -6.65
N ARG A 50 5.09 -17.30 -6.72
CA ARG A 50 6.40 -17.27 -7.38
C ARG A 50 7.49 -18.04 -6.64
N ALA A 51 7.31 -18.26 -5.34
CA ALA A 51 8.16 -19.10 -4.51
C ALA A 51 7.68 -20.57 -4.47
N GLY A 52 6.59 -20.90 -5.18
CA GLY A 52 6.04 -22.25 -5.24
C GLY A 52 5.33 -22.67 -3.95
N LYS A 53 4.77 -21.72 -3.20
CA LYS A 53 4.09 -21.96 -1.93
C LYS A 53 2.58 -22.01 -2.10
N GLU A 54 1.91 -22.87 -1.31
CA GLU A 54 0.47 -22.88 -1.18
C GLU A 54 0.04 -21.86 -0.13
N PHE A 55 -1.14 -21.24 -0.30
CA PHE A 55 -1.63 -20.26 0.65
C PHE A 55 -3.13 -20.08 0.60
N ILE A 56 -3.67 -19.55 1.69
CA ILE A 56 -5.02 -18.97 1.77
C ILE A 56 -4.88 -17.51 2.15
N VAL A 57 -5.79 -16.66 1.66
CA VAL A 57 -5.89 -15.26 2.04
C VAL A 57 -7.23 -15.02 2.72
N THR A 58 -7.20 -14.54 3.96
CA THR A 58 -8.37 -14.10 4.71
C THR A 58 -8.28 -12.58 4.92
N ILE A 59 -9.31 -11.88 4.48
CA ILE A 59 -9.40 -10.41 4.58
C ILE A 59 -10.38 -10.02 5.69
N PHE A 60 -9.94 -9.16 6.59
CA PHE A 60 -10.74 -8.67 7.70
C PHE A 60 -11.04 -7.17 7.58
N PRO A 61 -12.28 -6.73 7.88
CA PRO A 61 -12.60 -5.31 8.00
C PRO A 61 -11.74 -4.57 9.02
N THR A 62 -11.34 -5.26 10.09
CA THR A 62 -10.40 -4.81 11.11
C THR A 62 -10.05 -6.02 11.99
N LEU A 63 -8.94 -5.96 12.72
CA LEU A 63 -8.55 -7.02 13.65
C LEU A 63 -9.20 -6.76 15.02
N THR A 64 -10.38 -7.31 15.26
CA THR A 64 -10.98 -7.34 16.60
C THR A 64 -10.62 -8.63 17.35
N GLU A 65 -11.00 -8.72 18.62
CA GLU A 65 -10.87 -9.92 19.44
C GLU A 65 -11.40 -11.19 18.77
N SER A 66 -12.54 -11.12 18.06
CA SER A 66 -13.11 -12.28 17.39
C SER A 66 -12.32 -12.68 16.13
N GLN A 67 -11.79 -11.72 15.37
CA GLN A 67 -10.89 -12.02 14.26
C GLN A 67 -9.55 -12.58 14.75
N MET A 68 -9.03 -12.07 15.88
CA MET A 68 -7.81 -12.61 16.48
C MET A 68 -8.00 -14.06 16.96
N GLN A 69 -9.15 -14.40 17.52
CA GLN A 69 -9.50 -15.79 17.85
C GLN A 69 -9.50 -16.70 16.61
N VAL A 70 -10.03 -16.22 15.48
CA VAL A 70 -9.96 -16.97 14.21
C VAL A 70 -8.52 -17.26 13.78
N ILE A 71 -7.59 -16.34 14.01
CA ILE A 71 -6.16 -16.55 13.71
C ILE A 71 -5.53 -17.55 14.69
N GLU A 72 -5.86 -17.47 15.98
CA GLU A 72 -5.32 -18.39 17.00
C GLU A 72 -5.81 -19.83 16.85
N GLU A 73 -7.06 -20.00 16.41
CA GLU A 73 -7.68 -21.31 16.16
C GLU A 73 -7.24 -21.94 14.83
N ALA A 74 -6.56 -21.18 13.98
CA ALA A 74 -6.04 -21.68 12.73
C ALA A 74 -4.92 -22.71 12.98
N GLU A 75 -5.08 -23.92 12.45
CA GLU A 75 -4.11 -25.02 12.60
C GLU A 75 -2.90 -24.89 11.65
N ASP A 76 -2.74 -23.73 11.01
CA ASP A 76 -1.71 -23.46 10.01
C ASP A 76 -0.32 -23.38 10.65
N GLU A 77 0.69 -24.00 10.04
CA GLU A 77 2.05 -23.97 10.60
C GLU A 77 2.71 -22.59 10.51
N CYS A 78 2.31 -21.78 9.51
CA CYS A 78 2.83 -20.44 9.27
C CYS A 78 1.74 -19.42 8.96
N VAL A 79 1.77 -18.30 9.69
CA VAL A 79 0.85 -17.17 9.56
C VAL A 79 1.61 -15.93 9.07
N LEU A 80 1.12 -15.31 8.01
CA LEU A 80 1.59 -14.03 7.50
C LEU A 80 0.52 -12.96 7.69
N VAL A 81 0.76 -12.00 8.57
CA VAL A 81 -0.14 -10.88 8.82
C VAL A 81 0.39 -9.66 8.09
N THR A 82 -0.47 -8.99 7.33
CA THR A 82 -0.12 -7.79 6.55
C THR A 82 -1.11 -6.67 6.85
N ASP A 83 -0.61 -5.46 7.05
CA ASP A 83 -1.42 -4.25 7.33
C ASP A 83 -2.37 -4.37 8.55
N LEU A 84 -2.03 -5.30 9.45
CA LEU A 84 -2.73 -5.57 10.69
C LEU A 84 -1.71 -6.10 11.70
N GLY A 85 -2.08 -6.07 12.98
CA GLY A 85 -1.44 -6.88 14.02
C GLY A 85 -0.60 -6.13 15.04
N ALA A 86 -0.22 -4.86 14.81
CA ALA A 86 0.57 -4.07 15.75
C ALA A 86 -0.01 -4.01 17.18
N SER A 87 -1.34 -4.08 17.32
CA SER A 87 -2.03 -4.09 18.62
C SER A 87 -2.11 -5.46 19.30
N TYR A 88 -1.77 -6.56 18.61
CA TYR A 88 -1.94 -7.94 19.10
C TYR A 88 -0.64 -8.73 19.15
N VAL A 89 0.52 -8.06 19.05
CA VAL A 89 1.86 -8.69 19.02
C VAL A 89 2.07 -9.70 20.15
N LYS A 90 1.65 -9.40 21.39
CA LYS A 90 1.75 -10.34 22.52
C LYS A 90 0.98 -11.64 22.31
N ARG A 91 -0.17 -11.59 21.64
CA ARG A 91 -0.97 -12.79 21.35
C ARG A 91 -0.32 -13.61 20.25
N PHE A 92 0.20 -12.97 19.20
CA PHE A 92 1.03 -13.64 18.20
C PHE A 92 2.27 -14.31 18.83
N ASP A 93 2.94 -13.65 19.78
CA ASP A 93 4.05 -14.23 20.53
C ASP A 93 3.66 -15.49 21.31
N ALA A 94 2.43 -15.56 21.83
CA ALA A 94 1.91 -16.71 22.58
C ALA A 94 1.45 -17.88 21.69
N MET A 95 1.28 -17.65 20.38
CA MET A 95 0.98 -18.70 19.41
C MET A 95 2.14 -19.70 19.30
N LYS A 96 1.83 -20.93 18.86
CA LYS A 96 2.85 -21.97 18.62
C LYS A 96 3.40 -21.92 17.20
N GLN A 97 2.59 -21.40 16.28
CA GLN A 97 2.85 -21.21 14.86
C GLN A 97 4.01 -20.22 14.66
N ASP A 98 4.69 -20.34 13.52
CA ASP A 98 5.58 -19.27 13.06
C ASP A 98 4.72 -18.13 12.52
N VAL A 99 4.97 -16.92 13.02
CA VAL A 99 4.21 -15.73 12.63
C VAL A 99 5.15 -14.67 12.10
N VAL A 100 4.81 -14.14 10.93
CA VAL A 100 5.43 -12.96 10.33
C VAL A 100 4.38 -11.85 10.30
N ILE A 101 4.71 -10.68 10.85
CA ILE A 101 3.84 -9.50 10.89
C ILE A 101 4.53 -8.39 10.11
N LEU A 102 3.89 -7.93 9.02
CA LEU A 102 4.31 -6.82 8.17
C LEU A 102 3.29 -5.69 8.32
N ASP A 103 3.55 -4.75 9.21
CA ASP A 103 2.58 -3.70 9.58
C ASP A 103 3.25 -2.33 9.65
N HIS A 104 2.46 -1.27 9.72
CA HIS A 104 2.91 0.11 9.83
C HIS A 104 2.19 0.93 10.91
N HIS A 105 1.15 0.36 11.53
CA HIS A 105 0.42 1.00 12.60
C HIS A 105 1.31 1.30 13.83
N THR A 106 0.81 2.18 14.70
CA THR A 106 1.52 2.54 15.94
C THR A 106 1.84 1.29 16.77
N VAL A 107 3.11 1.15 17.15
CA VAL A 107 3.59 0.02 17.94
C VAL A 107 3.07 0.12 19.37
N GLY A 108 2.36 -0.91 19.83
CA GLY A 108 1.99 -1.06 21.23
C GLY A 108 3.02 -1.87 22.01
N ASP A 109 3.22 -3.13 21.61
CA ASP A 109 4.13 -4.08 22.23
C ASP A 109 5.26 -4.48 21.27
N LEU A 110 6.41 -4.88 21.84
CA LEU A 110 7.52 -5.46 21.10
C LEU A 110 7.37 -6.97 21.00
N ALA A 111 7.73 -7.54 19.86
CA ALA A 111 7.79 -8.98 19.68
C ALA A 111 9.02 -9.57 20.37
N THR A 112 8.86 -10.76 20.93
CA THR A 112 9.92 -11.52 21.60
C THR A 112 10.21 -12.85 20.91
N ARG A 113 9.24 -13.39 20.17
CA ARG A 113 9.34 -14.66 19.45
C ARG A 113 9.01 -14.50 17.97
N VAL A 114 7.95 -13.78 17.63
CA VAL A 114 7.49 -13.65 16.24
C VAL A 114 8.38 -12.70 15.45
N CYS A 115 8.42 -12.87 14.13
CA CYS A 115 9.06 -11.91 13.25
C CYS A 115 8.11 -10.73 13.03
N TYR A 116 8.49 -9.56 13.52
CA TYR A 116 7.67 -8.35 13.43
C TYR A 116 8.45 -7.21 12.77
N ALA A 117 8.11 -6.93 11.52
CA ALA A 117 8.68 -5.81 10.77
C ALA A 117 7.66 -4.67 10.72
N ASN A 118 8.02 -3.53 11.33
CA ASN A 118 7.24 -2.30 11.30
C ASN A 118 8.15 -1.08 11.22
N PRO A 119 7.94 -0.13 10.29
CA PRO A 119 8.78 1.07 10.13
C PRO A 119 9.08 1.80 11.44
N HIS A 120 8.12 1.89 12.36
CA HIS A 120 8.26 2.57 13.65
C HIS A 120 9.36 1.95 14.53
N LEU A 121 9.61 0.64 14.42
CA LEU A 121 10.68 -0.04 15.17
C LEU A 121 12.09 0.39 14.74
N TYR A 122 12.20 1.07 13.60
CA TYR A 122 13.47 1.50 13.00
C TYR A 122 13.58 3.02 12.87
N GLY A 123 12.70 3.77 13.56
CA GLY A 123 12.70 5.23 13.54
C GLY A 123 12.10 5.86 12.28
N ILE A 124 11.33 5.09 11.51
CA ILE A 124 10.60 5.57 10.33
C ILE A 124 9.13 5.73 10.72
N ASP A 125 8.51 6.84 10.34
CA ASP A 125 7.09 7.08 10.63
C ASP A 125 6.21 6.22 9.71
N GLY A 126 5.57 5.19 10.26
CA GLY A 126 4.66 4.31 9.55
C GLY A 126 3.39 5.00 9.06
N MET A 127 3.05 6.19 9.57
CA MET A 127 1.87 6.93 9.13
C MET A 127 2.11 7.77 7.86
N THR A 128 3.37 7.94 7.45
CA THR A 128 3.73 8.84 6.33
C THR A 128 4.81 8.29 5.40
N SER A 129 5.65 7.39 5.90
CA SER A 129 6.93 7.03 5.28
C SER A 129 7.10 5.52 5.02
N GLY A 130 6.02 4.74 5.17
CA GLY A 130 5.99 3.30 4.92
C GLY A 130 4.65 2.71 5.36
N CYS A 131 3.86 2.18 4.43
CA CYS A 131 2.56 1.54 4.70
C CYS A 131 2.66 0.00 4.67
N GLY A 132 1.56 -0.72 4.96
CA GLY A 132 1.50 -2.17 4.92
C GLY A 132 1.89 -2.76 3.55
N ALA A 133 1.49 -2.12 2.45
CA ALA A 133 1.89 -2.52 1.10
C ALA A 133 3.38 -2.24 0.81
N SER A 134 3.97 -1.21 1.42
CA SER A 134 5.42 -0.96 1.35
C SER A 134 6.20 -2.06 2.07
N MET A 135 5.74 -2.46 3.26
CA MET A 135 6.36 -3.53 4.04
C MET A 135 6.24 -4.89 3.35
N SER A 136 5.06 -5.20 2.81
CA SER A 136 4.83 -6.42 2.02
C SER A 136 5.66 -6.44 0.73
N PHE A 137 5.86 -5.29 0.09
CA PHE A 137 6.72 -5.18 -1.09
C PHE A 137 8.20 -5.40 -0.77
N LEU A 138 8.71 -4.77 0.29
CA LEU A 138 10.09 -4.99 0.75
C LEU A 138 10.34 -6.46 1.13
N PHE A 139 9.36 -7.10 1.77
CA PHE A 139 9.38 -8.54 2.02
C PHE A 139 9.42 -9.33 0.70
N ALA A 140 8.55 -9.02 -0.27
CA ALA A 140 8.48 -9.72 -1.54
C ALA A 140 9.80 -9.65 -2.33
N ILE A 141 10.46 -8.49 -2.39
CA ILE A 141 11.76 -8.35 -3.08
C ILE A 141 12.91 -9.02 -2.31
N THR A 142 12.80 -9.12 -0.97
CA THR A 142 13.72 -9.90 -0.14
C THR A 142 13.56 -11.41 -0.39
N LEU A 143 12.33 -11.86 -0.67
CA LEU A 143 12.06 -13.25 -1.04
C LEU A 143 12.65 -13.59 -2.42
N ASP A 144 12.48 -12.70 -3.40
CA ASP A 144 13.05 -12.82 -4.76
C ASP A 144 13.03 -11.45 -5.48
N GLU A 145 14.17 -11.00 -6.01
CA GLU A 145 14.28 -9.72 -6.73
C GLU A 145 13.36 -9.63 -7.96
N LYS A 146 12.92 -10.75 -8.53
CA LYS A 146 11.95 -10.74 -9.65
C LYS A 146 10.61 -10.08 -9.28
N ASN A 147 10.34 -9.89 -7.99
CA ASN A 147 9.14 -9.23 -7.48
C ASN A 147 9.16 -7.70 -7.61
N TRP A 148 10.22 -7.09 -8.13
CA TRP A 148 10.22 -5.64 -8.38
C TRP A 148 9.08 -5.17 -9.27
N ASP A 149 8.55 -6.01 -10.16
CA ASP A 149 7.38 -5.71 -10.99
C ASP A 149 6.08 -5.51 -10.19
N LEU A 150 6.07 -5.81 -8.89
CA LEU A 150 4.97 -5.54 -7.96
C LEU A 150 5.03 -4.14 -7.34
N ALA A 151 6.07 -3.35 -7.62
CA ALA A 151 6.19 -1.98 -7.11
C ALA A 151 4.96 -1.09 -7.40
N PRO A 152 4.30 -1.19 -8.58
CA PRO A 152 3.07 -0.44 -8.81
C PRO A 152 1.95 -0.75 -7.81
N LEU A 153 1.82 -2.00 -7.34
CA LEU A 153 0.82 -2.34 -6.31
C LEU A 153 1.18 -1.70 -4.96
N SER A 154 2.46 -1.69 -4.61
CA SER A 154 2.94 -1.03 -3.39
C SER A 154 2.61 0.47 -3.40
N ILE A 155 2.82 1.13 -4.54
CA ILE A 155 2.48 2.55 -4.72
C ILE A 155 0.96 2.78 -4.66
N ILE A 156 0.14 1.86 -5.17
CA ILE A 156 -1.32 1.94 -5.02
C ILE A 156 -1.71 1.87 -3.54
N GLY A 157 -1.09 0.99 -2.74
CA GLY A 157 -1.28 0.94 -1.28
C GLY A 157 -0.91 2.26 -0.61
N MET A 158 0.27 2.82 -0.92
CA MET A 158 0.69 4.14 -0.40
C MET A 158 -0.30 5.27 -0.75
N ILE A 159 -0.90 5.22 -1.94
CA ILE A 159 -1.92 6.19 -2.38
C ILE A 159 -3.22 5.97 -1.60
N GLY A 160 -3.64 4.71 -1.45
CA GLY A 160 -4.81 4.30 -0.70
C GLY A 160 -4.76 4.71 0.76
N ASP A 161 -3.60 4.55 1.40
CA ASP A 161 -3.33 4.99 2.76
C ASP A 161 -2.95 6.48 2.86
N ARG A 162 -3.09 7.21 1.74
CA ARG A 162 -2.93 8.67 1.66
C ARG A 162 -1.55 9.19 2.05
N GLN A 163 -0.52 8.34 2.09
CA GLN A 163 0.85 8.71 2.44
C GLN A 163 1.57 9.56 1.36
N HIS A 164 0.91 9.83 0.24
CA HIS A 164 1.42 10.67 -0.84
C HIS A 164 1.05 12.16 -0.71
N LEU A 165 0.07 12.52 0.15
CA LEU A 165 -0.55 13.85 0.15
C LEU A 165 0.41 15.01 0.45
N ASN A 166 1.44 14.78 1.28
CA ASN A 166 2.44 15.80 1.63
C ASN A 166 3.79 15.55 0.93
N GLY A 167 3.78 14.76 -0.15
CA GLY A 167 4.99 14.21 -0.76
C GLY A 167 5.42 12.91 -0.09
N MET A 168 5.97 11.99 -0.90
CA MET A 168 6.47 10.70 -0.40
C MET A 168 7.80 10.87 0.35
N SER A 169 7.96 10.14 1.44
CA SER A 169 9.18 10.10 2.26
C SER A 169 9.59 8.68 2.67
N GLY A 170 10.78 8.53 3.24
CA GLY A 170 11.31 7.27 3.78
C GLY A 170 11.28 6.10 2.81
N ILE A 171 10.63 5.00 3.22
CA ILE A 171 10.52 3.77 2.42
C ILE A 171 9.73 4.03 1.13
N ASN A 172 8.69 4.86 1.21
CA ASN A 172 7.83 5.14 0.06
C ASN A 172 8.60 5.88 -1.05
N SER A 173 9.39 6.89 -0.70
CA SER A 173 10.20 7.63 -1.68
C SER A 173 11.28 6.75 -2.30
N TYR A 174 11.86 5.83 -1.54
CA TYR A 174 12.79 4.82 -2.05
C TYR A 174 12.15 3.92 -3.09
N ILE A 175 11.03 3.27 -2.74
CA ILE A 175 10.32 2.35 -3.63
C ILE A 175 9.91 3.09 -4.90
N PHE A 176 9.34 4.30 -4.78
CA PHE A 176 8.92 5.11 -5.92
C PHE A 176 10.09 5.48 -6.83
N ALA A 177 11.22 5.93 -6.27
CA ALA A 177 12.40 6.30 -7.05
C ALA A 177 12.98 5.10 -7.80
N GLU A 178 13.08 3.94 -7.13
CA GLU A 178 13.61 2.71 -7.72
C GLU A 178 12.66 2.12 -8.78
N ALA A 179 11.35 2.16 -8.55
CA ALA A 179 10.35 1.77 -9.54
C ALA A 179 10.36 2.67 -10.78
N SER A 180 10.55 3.98 -10.57
CA SER A 180 10.69 4.97 -11.66
C SER A 180 11.94 4.70 -12.51
N LYS A 181 13.09 4.44 -11.88
CA LYS A 181 14.34 4.08 -12.59
C LYS A 181 14.17 2.80 -13.43
N ARG A 182 13.36 1.85 -12.97
CA ARG A 182 13.03 0.61 -13.68
C ARG A 182 11.95 0.78 -14.77
N GLY A 183 11.39 1.98 -14.92
CA GLY A 183 10.35 2.27 -15.90
C GLY A 183 8.99 1.64 -15.58
N MET A 184 8.79 1.20 -14.32
CA MET A 184 7.55 0.55 -13.87
C MET A 184 6.44 1.56 -13.58
N VAL A 185 6.83 2.77 -13.19
CA VAL A 185 5.93 3.91 -12.98
C VAL A 185 6.53 5.15 -13.63
N LYS A 186 5.69 6.14 -13.93
CA LYS A 186 6.10 7.43 -14.47
C LYS A 186 5.36 8.54 -13.74
N THR A 187 6.09 9.56 -13.33
CA THR A 187 5.49 10.80 -12.87
C THR A 187 4.83 11.51 -14.05
N MET A 188 3.58 11.92 -13.89
CA MET A 188 2.90 12.82 -14.80
C MET A 188 2.75 14.19 -14.13
N GLN A 189 2.67 15.24 -14.93
CA GLN A 189 2.33 16.56 -14.40
C GLN A 189 0.93 16.47 -13.78
N GLY A 190 0.82 16.83 -12.50
CA GLY A 190 -0.39 16.64 -11.73
C GLY A 190 -1.55 17.51 -12.23
N SER A 191 -2.75 16.94 -12.15
CA SER A 191 -4.03 17.66 -12.18
C SER A 191 -4.75 17.33 -10.88
N LEU A 192 -5.54 18.27 -10.36
CA LEU A 192 -6.43 18.00 -9.22
C LEU A 192 -7.57 17.03 -9.60
N ILE A 193 -7.75 16.81 -10.90
CA ILE A 193 -8.80 15.95 -11.46
C ILE A 193 -8.19 14.57 -11.71
N PRO A 194 -8.76 13.49 -11.16
CA PRO A 194 -8.33 12.13 -11.45
C PRO A 194 -8.36 11.80 -12.96
N TYR A 195 -7.66 10.73 -13.32
CA TYR A 195 -7.67 10.26 -14.70
C TYR A 195 -9.04 9.67 -15.06
N GLY A 196 -9.66 10.17 -16.13
CA GLY A 196 -10.97 9.71 -16.56
C GLY A 196 -11.70 10.77 -17.39
N ASN A 197 -13.03 10.61 -17.47
CA ASN A 197 -13.91 11.62 -18.06
C ASN A 197 -13.95 12.86 -17.16
N ILE A 198 -13.51 14.00 -17.68
CA ILE A 198 -13.30 15.21 -16.88
C ILE A 198 -14.60 15.69 -16.23
N SER A 199 -15.73 15.59 -16.92
CA SER A 199 -17.03 15.99 -16.36
C SER A 199 -17.42 15.11 -15.18
N THR A 200 -17.27 13.79 -15.28
CA THR A 200 -17.54 12.87 -14.17
C THR A 200 -16.59 13.12 -13.01
N GLU A 201 -15.29 13.24 -13.29
CA GLU A 201 -14.28 13.42 -12.26
C GLU A 201 -14.42 14.75 -11.50
N LEU A 202 -14.73 15.85 -12.19
CA LEU A 202 -15.03 17.14 -11.54
C LEU A 202 -16.29 17.07 -10.67
N TYR A 203 -17.35 16.45 -11.18
CA TYR A 203 -18.60 16.29 -10.45
C TYR A 203 -18.40 15.44 -9.18
N MET A 204 -17.63 14.35 -9.29
CA MET A 204 -17.35 13.43 -8.18
C MET A 204 -16.21 13.89 -7.26
N SER A 205 -15.50 14.96 -7.62
CA SER A 205 -14.33 15.44 -6.86
C SER A 205 -14.73 15.84 -5.44
N THR A 206 -14.29 15.06 -4.47
CA THR A 206 -14.40 15.39 -3.04
C THR A 206 -13.12 15.98 -2.49
N GLU A 207 -11.99 15.73 -3.16
CA GLU A 207 -10.66 16.15 -2.75
C GLU A 207 -9.82 16.58 -3.98
N PRO A 208 -9.84 17.86 -4.34
CA PRO A 208 -10.50 18.96 -3.64
C PRO A 208 -12.01 18.99 -3.89
N PHE A 209 -12.77 19.46 -2.89
CA PHE A 209 -14.15 19.88 -3.11
C PHE A 209 -14.16 21.25 -3.81
N ILE A 210 -14.75 21.32 -5.00
CA ILE A 210 -14.81 22.52 -5.82
C ILE A 210 -16.20 23.14 -5.69
N LYS A 211 -16.29 24.28 -5.01
CA LYS A 211 -17.57 24.95 -4.76
C LYS A 211 -18.27 25.32 -6.06
N GLY A 212 -19.51 24.86 -6.23
CA GLY A 212 -20.31 25.12 -7.42
C GLY A 212 -19.93 24.24 -8.62
N VAL A 213 -19.15 23.18 -8.41
CA VAL A 213 -18.80 22.15 -9.41
C VAL A 213 -19.04 20.76 -8.84
N SER A 214 -18.38 20.43 -7.72
CA SER A 214 -18.53 19.13 -7.04
C SER A 214 -19.98 18.91 -6.62
N GLY A 215 -20.59 17.81 -7.09
CA GLY A 215 -21.99 17.47 -6.87
C GLY A 215 -23.01 18.36 -7.60
N ASP A 216 -22.57 19.32 -8.42
CA ASP A 216 -23.43 20.22 -9.20
C ASP A 216 -23.23 19.94 -10.71
N SER A 217 -24.19 19.27 -11.33
CA SER A 217 -24.11 18.91 -12.76
C SER A 217 -24.18 20.15 -13.67
N ASP A 218 -24.98 21.15 -13.33
CA ASP A 218 -25.05 22.41 -14.07
C ASP A 218 -23.79 23.24 -13.86
N GLY A 219 -23.26 23.23 -12.64
CA GLY A 219 -21.99 23.84 -12.27
C GLY A 219 -20.80 23.26 -13.02
N THR A 220 -20.69 21.94 -13.05
CA THR A 220 -19.67 21.21 -13.81
C THR A 220 -19.76 21.54 -15.30
N ARG A 221 -20.97 21.54 -15.87
CA ARG A 221 -21.18 21.92 -17.28
C ARG A 221 -20.68 23.34 -17.55
N ARG A 222 -21.10 24.33 -16.75
CA ARG A 222 -20.66 25.73 -16.91
C ARG A 222 -19.13 25.86 -16.80
N PHE A 223 -18.53 25.20 -15.81
CA PHE A 223 -17.08 25.21 -15.61
C PHE A 223 -16.31 24.69 -16.83
N LEU A 224 -16.77 23.58 -17.42
CA LEU A 224 -16.17 23.02 -18.63
C LEU A 224 -16.42 23.89 -19.88
N GLU A 225 -17.62 24.46 -20.03
CA GLU A 225 -17.95 25.38 -21.11
C GLU A 225 -17.05 26.64 -21.07
N GLU A 226 -16.84 27.21 -19.89
CA GLU A 226 -15.91 28.32 -19.67
C GLU A 226 -14.46 27.93 -20.00
N ALA A 227 -14.05 26.71 -19.64
CA ALA A 227 -12.76 26.14 -20.03
C ALA A 227 -12.67 25.87 -21.55
N GLY A 228 -13.78 25.81 -22.27
CA GLY A 228 -13.83 25.43 -23.69
C GLY A 228 -13.61 23.92 -23.91
N ILE A 229 -13.92 23.11 -22.89
CA ILE A 229 -13.71 21.66 -22.87
C ILE A 229 -15.06 20.96 -23.03
N GLY A 230 -15.14 19.98 -23.93
CA GLY A 230 -16.35 19.19 -24.13
C GLY A 230 -16.62 18.21 -22.96
N PRO A 231 -17.90 17.88 -22.68
CA PRO A 231 -18.29 17.06 -21.53
C PRO A 231 -17.77 15.61 -21.59
N ASP A 232 -17.56 15.07 -22.80
CA ASP A 232 -17.07 13.70 -23.00
C ASP A 232 -15.53 13.60 -23.02
N LYS A 233 -14.83 14.72 -22.80
CA LYS A 233 -13.38 14.76 -22.93
C LYS A 233 -12.72 14.06 -21.75
N ASN A 234 -11.72 13.23 -22.06
CA ASN A 234 -10.90 12.56 -21.06
C ASN A 234 -9.66 13.39 -20.73
N LEU A 235 -9.19 13.32 -19.49
CA LEU A 235 -8.01 14.06 -19.02
C LEU A 235 -6.77 13.78 -19.90
N GLY A 236 -6.56 12.52 -20.28
CA GLY A 236 -5.45 12.12 -21.14
C GLY A 236 -5.48 12.68 -22.57
N ASN A 237 -6.60 13.28 -22.98
CA ASN A 237 -6.80 13.84 -24.32
C ASN A 237 -6.85 15.38 -24.33
N LEU A 238 -6.54 16.03 -23.20
CA LEU A 238 -6.42 17.49 -23.16
C LEU A 238 -5.21 17.96 -23.96
N THR A 239 -5.38 19.07 -24.69
CA THR A 239 -4.25 19.81 -25.24
C THR A 239 -3.52 20.52 -24.09
N PRO A 240 -2.24 20.90 -24.27
CA PRO A 240 -1.53 21.70 -23.28
C PRO A 240 -2.26 23.00 -22.90
N GLU A 241 -2.91 23.65 -23.87
CA GLU A 241 -3.67 24.88 -23.68
C GLU A 241 -4.91 24.66 -22.81
N GLU A 242 -5.66 23.59 -23.07
CA GLU A 242 -6.83 23.23 -22.26
C GLU A 242 -6.43 22.83 -20.85
N SER A 243 -5.33 22.07 -20.70
CA SER A 243 -4.81 21.69 -19.40
C SER A 243 -4.43 22.92 -18.58
N ILE A 244 -3.71 23.88 -19.16
CA ILE A 244 -3.33 25.13 -18.48
C ILE A 244 -4.58 25.92 -18.08
N LYS A 245 -5.53 26.06 -19.00
CA LYS A 245 -6.76 26.82 -18.75
C LYS A 245 -7.57 26.19 -17.61
N LEU A 246 -7.79 24.87 -17.66
CA LEU A 246 -8.52 24.13 -16.63
C LEU A 246 -7.83 24.23 -15.26
N SER A 247 -6.50 24.20 -15.20
CA SER A 247 -5.74 24.36 -13.95
C SER A 247 -5.68 25.80 -13.42
N SER A 248 -6.02 26.80 -14.24
CA SER A 248 -5.97 28.22 -13.87
C SER A 248 -7.29 28.80 -13.37
N MET A 249 -8.38 28.04 -13.53
CA MET A 249 -9.73 28.38 -13.07
C MET A 249 -9.92 28.01 -11.60
#